data_AF-A0A537VM01-F1
#
_entry.id   AF-A0A537VM01-F1
#
_cell.length_a   1.000
_cell.length_b   1.000
_cell.length_c   1.000
_cell.angle_alpha   90.00
_cell.angle_beta   90.00
_cell.angle_gamma   90.00
#
_symmetry.space_group_name_H-M   'P 1'
#
loop_
_entity.id
_entity.type
_entity.pdbx_description
1 polymer ?
#
loop_
_entity_poly.entity_id
_entity_poly.type
_entity_poly.pdbx_seq_one_letter_code
_entity_poly.pdbx_strand_id
1 'polypeptide(L)'
;MAAATEGYSQKTFSFPPNRPPASRSTAPPPPAALPANVPIKHVIFIVKENRTFDHYFGKYPGADGTTVGKLLDGTTVPLRPAPDVISASITHGYWSGLFSIDGGRMDGFNTILGGEQLQGYTQFDRA
;
A
#
# COMPACT_ATOMS: atom_id res chain seq x y z
N MET A 1 12.15 -30.87 -16.56
CA MET A 1 11.20 -30.01 -15.81
C MET A 1 12.00 -28.85 -15.24
N ALA A 2 11.83 -27.65 -15.78
CA ALA A 2 12.51 -26.44 -15.33
C ALA A 2 11.48 -25.53 -14.66
N ALA A 3 11.82 -25.04 -13.46
CA ALA A 3 11.01 -24.12 -12.69
C ALA A 3 10.80 -22.83 -13.50
N ALA A 4 9.55 -22.46 -13.72
CA ALA A 4 9.19 -21.17 -14.28
C ALA A 4 9.47 -20.09 -13.22
N THR A 5 10.50 -19.28 -13.45
CA THR A 5 10.77 -18.09 -12.66
C THR A 5 9.64 -17.07 -12.83
N GLU A 6 9.33 -16.43 -11.71
CA GLU A 6 8.18 -15.58 -11.47
C GLU A 6 8.22 -14.30 -12.33
N GLY A 7 7.09 -13.99 -12.97
CA GLY A 7 6.48 -12.67 -12.83
C GLY A 7 7.02 -11.46 -13.62
N TYR A 8 7.98 -11.59 -14.55
CA TYR A 8 8.28 -10.46 -15.44
C TYR A 8 7.29 -10.42 -16.62
N SER A 9 6.54 -9.32 -16.73
CA SER A 9 5.69 -9.08 -17.91
C SER A 9 6.57 -9.00 -19.16
N GLN A 10 6.30 -9.85 -20.15
CA GLN A 10 6.92 -9.80 -21.50
C GLN A 10 6.45 -8.58 -22.33
N LYS A 11 5.79 -7.59 -21.72
CA LYS A 11 5.36 -6.38 -22.41
C LYS A 11 6.56 -5.48 -22.68
N THR A 12 6.92 -5.39 -23.95
CA THR A 12 7.80 -4.35 -24.46
C THR A 12 7.12 -2.99 -24.32
N PHE A 13 7.60 -2.17 -23.40
CA PHE A 13 7.19 -0.76 -23.31
C PHE A 13 8.05 0.05 -24.28
N SER A 14 7.40 0.72 -25.24
CA SER A 14 8.06 1.72 -26.08
C SER A 14 8.28 2.99 -25.25
N PHE A 15 9.52 3.25 -24.89
CA PHE A 15 9.90 4.52 -24.25
C PHE A 15 9.93 5.62 -25.31
N PRO A 16 9.44 6.85 -25.01
CA PRO A 16 9.61 7.97 -25.91
C PRO A 16 11.11 8.25 -26.12
N PRO A 17 11.55 8.60 -27.34
CA PRO A 17 12.96 8.58 -27.75
C PRO A 17 13.86 9.62 -27.04
N ASN A 18 13.36 10.40 -26.08
CA ASN A 18 14.10 11.47 -25.39
C ASN A 18 13.76 11.57 -23.88
N ARG A 19 13.43 10.47 -23.20
CA ARG A 19 13.28 10.52 -21.74
C ARG A 19 14.68 10.65 -21.10
N PRO A 20 15.01 11.76 -20.40
CA PRO A 20 16.25 11.82 -19.65
C PRO A 20 16.26 10.68 -18.62
N PRO A 21 17.39 9.98 -18.43
CA PRO A 21 17.48 8.93 -17.42
C PRO A 21 17.09 9.52 -16.07
N ALA A 22 16.25 8.81 -15.32
CA ALA A 22 15.99 9.20 -13.94
C ALA A 22 17.33 9.19 -13.20
N SER A 23 17.83 10.35 -12.79
CA SER A 23 19.04 10.47 -11.95
C SER A 23 18.72 10.10 -10.50
N ARG A 24 18.14 8.91 -10.29
CA ARG A 24 18.13 8.31 -8.95
C ARG A 24 19.49 7.68 -8.75
N SER A 25 20.21 8.19 -7.75
CA SER A 25 21.37 7.48 -7.20
C SER A 25 20.95 6.06 -6.83
N THR A 26 21.53 5.08 -7.52
CA THR A 26 21.41 3.65 -7.18
C THR A 26 22.44 3.24 -6.14
N ALA A 27 23.34 4.16 -5.74
CA ALA A 27 24.28 3.91 -4.68
C ALA A 27 23.50 3.70 -3.37
N PRO A 28 23.75 2.60 -2.63
CA PRO A 28 23.21 2.47 -1.30
C PRO A 28 23.65 3.67 -0.46
N PRO A 29 22.77 4.23 0.38
CA PRO A 29 23.18 5.28 1.30
C PRO A 29 24.35 4.76 2.13
N PRO A 30 25.35 5.62 2.45
CA PRO A 30 26.43 5.21 3.32
C PRO A 30 25.85 4.67 4.64
N PRO A 31 26.46 3.63 5.24
CA PRO A 31 25.99 3.10 6.50
C PRO A 31 25.88 4.22 7.53
N ALA A 32 24.66 4.50 7.99
CA ALA A 32 24.45 5.46 9.05
C ALA A 32 24.94 4.82 10.35
N ALA A 33 26.12 5.21 10.81
CA ALA A 33 26.56 4.87 12.15
C ALA A 33 25.64 5.60 13.13
N LEU A 34 24.98 4.84 14.02
CA LEU A 34 24.27 5.45 15.15
C LEU A 34 25.29 6.26 15.97
N PRO A 35 24.92 7.44 16.50
CA PRO A 35 25.77 8.18 17.42
C PRO A 35 26.26 7.26 18.55
N ALA A 36 27.53 7.42 18.97
CA ALA A 36 28.13 6.57 20.00
C ALA A 36 27.35 6.54 21.34
N ASN A 37 26.46 7.52 21.55
CA ASN A 37 25.71 7.73 22.79
C ASN A 37 24.20 7.47 22.64
N VAL A 38 23.74 6.58 21.75
CA VAL A 38 22.31 6.22 21.70
C VAL A 38 21.93 5.42 22.96
N PRO A 39 20.98 5.90 23.80
CA PRO A 39 20.66 5.27 25.08
C PRO A 39 19.76 4.03 24.94
N ILE A 40 19.27 3.73 23.73
CA ILE A 40 18.39 2.58 23.45
C ILE A 40 19.16 1.27 23.67
N LYS A 41 18.73 0.46 24.64
CA LYS A 41 19.32 -0.86 24.94
C LYS A 41 18.57 -2.03 24.33
N HIS A 42 17.26 -1.86 24.13
CA HIS A 42 16.37 -2.89 23.59
C HIS A 42 15.43 -2.27 22.58
N VAL A 43 15.33 -2.91 21.42
CA VAL A 43 14.32 -2.60 20.40
C VAL A 43 13.37 -3.79 20.34
N ILE A 44 12.09 -3.53 20.56
CA ILE A 44 11.03 -4.53 20.47
C ILE A 44 10.19 -4.15 19.26
N PHE A 45 10.09 -5.06 18.29
CA PHE A 45 9.25 -4.89 17.12
C PHE A 45 7.88 -5.52 17.37
N ILE A 46 6.83 -4.72 17.24
CA ILE A 46 5.44 -5.19 17.22
C ILE A 46 4.94 -5.01 15.78
N VAL A 47 4.77 -6.12 15.07
CA VAL A 47 4.34 -6.12 13.67
C VAL A 47 2.85 -6.44 13.63
N LYS A 48 2.04 -5.47 13.17
CA LYS A 48 0.60 -5.69 12.90
C LYS A 48 0.40 -6.17 11.47
N GLU A 49 -0.71 -6.84 11.21
CA GLU A 49 -1.05 -7.42 9.90
C GLU A 49 -2.34 -6.84 9.31
N ASN A 50 -2.49 -6.96 7.98
CA ASN A 50 -3.71 -6.75 7.18
C ASN A 50 -4.43 -5.40 7.37
N ARG A 51 -3.70 -4.33 7.69
CA ARG A 51 -4.24 -2.96 7.78
C ARG A 51 -3.31 -1.99 7.07
N THR A 52 -3.88 -1.19 6.17
CA THR A 52 -3.14 -0.14 5.47
C THR A 52 -2.88 1.05 6.37
N PHE A 53 -2.01 1.96 5.94
CA PHE A 53 -1.77 3.22 6.63
C PHE A 53 -3.07 4.01 6.80
N ASP A 54 -3.84 4.22 5.73
CA ASP A 54 -5.09 4.99 5.78
C ASP A 54 -6.13 4.39 6.74
N HIS A 55 -6.14 3.07 6.89
CA HIS A 55 -7.06 2.40 7.80
C HIS A 55 -6.83 2.79 9.27
N TYR A 56 -5.59 3.06 9.67
CA TYR A 56 -5.26 3.47 11.04
C TYR A 56 -5.03 4.97 11.19
N PHE A 57 -4.38 5.57 10.20
CA PHE A 57 -3.72 6.86 10.32
C PHE A 57 -4.19 7.89 9.29
N GLY A 58 -5.09 7.53 8.37
CA GLY A 58 -5.53 8.43 7.29
C GLY A 58 -6.17 9.74 7.79
N LYS A 59 -6.74 9.73 9.01
CA LYS A 59 -7.32 10.93 9.67
C LYS A 59 -6.35 11.69 10.57
N TYR A 60 -5.10 11.25 10.75
CA TYR A 60 -4.17 11.94 11.65
C TYR A 60 -3.76 13.30 11.07
N PRO A 61 -3.62 14.35 11.91
CA PRO A 61 -3.14 15.65 11.44
C PRO A 61 -1.76 15.54 10.78
N GLY A 62 -1.65 16.01 9.53
CA GLY A 62 -0.41 15.97 8.75
C GLY A 62 -0.12 14.62 8.06
N ALA A 63 -1.01 13.64 8.17
CA ALA A 63 -0.92 12.42 7.39
C ALA A 63 -1.24 12.68 5.91
N ASP A 64 -0.52 12.01 5.01
CA ASP A 64 -0.90 11.88 3.61
C ASP A 64 -1.90 10.73 3.47
N GLY A 65 -3.14 11.01 3.86
CA GLY A 65 -4.23 10.03 3.83
C GLY A 65 -5.49 10.58 3.20
N THR A 66 -6.54 9.75 3.12
CA THR A 66 -7.81 10.11 2.50
C THR A 66 -9.01 9.75 3.37
N THR A 67 -10.10 10.50 3.22
CA THR A 67 -11.41 10.18 3.81
C THR A 67 -12.41 9.63 2.79
N VAL A 68 -12.00 9.51 1.53
CA VAL A 68 -12.80 8.96 0.42
C VAL A 68 -11.99 7.98 -0.41
N GLY A 69 -12.66 7.00 -1.01
CA GLY A 69 -12.05 6.04 -1.92
C GLY A 69 -12.83 5.97 -3.22
N LYS A 70 -12.14 5.68 -4.31
CA LYS A 70 -12.75 5.55 -5.64
C LYS A 70 -12.95 4.07 -5.97
N LEU A 71 -14.10 3.74 -6.55
CA LEU A 71 -14.42 2.42 -7.08
C LEU A 71 -14.07 2.36 -8.57
N LEU A 72 -13.90 1.14 -9.09
CA LEU A 72 -13.51 0.94 -10.49
C LEU A 72 -14.49 1.58 -11.50
N ASP A 73 -15.77 1.68 -11.15
CA ASP A 73 -16.79 2.30 -11.99
C ASP A 73 -16.75 3.84 -12.02
N GLY A 74 -15.83 4.46 -11.27
CA GLY A 74 -15.69 5.91 -11.15
C GLY A 74 -16.37 6.49 -9.91
N THR A 75 -17.21 5.74 -9.22
CA THR A 75 -17.92 6.19 -8.02
C THR A 75 -16.95 6.51 -6.91
N THR A 76 -17.17 7.61 -6.20
CA THR A 76 -16.41 7.95 -4.98
C THR A 76 -17.27 7.69 -3.75
N VAL A 77 -16.75 6.93 -2.80
CA VAL A 77 -17.42 6.58 -1.55
C VAL A 77 -16.65 7.12 -0.34
N PRO A 78 -17.33 7.59 0.72
CA PRO A 78 -16.65 7.93 1.97
C PRO A 78 -16.09 6.68 2.65
N LEU A 79 -14.91 6.80 3.24
CA LEU A 79 -14.37 5.76 4.11
C LEU A 79 -15.16 5.73 5.42
N ARG A 80 -15.76 4.58 5.73
CA ARG A 80 -16.64 4.39 6.90
C ARG A 80 -15.82 4.16 8.17
N PRO A 81 -16.40 4.32 9.37
CA PRO A 81 -15.76 3.89 10.60
C PRO A 81 -15.37 2.41 10.54
N ALA A 82 -14.11 2.10 10.88
CA ALA A 82 -13.64 0.73 10.95
C ALA A 82 -14.15 0.05 12.23
N PRO A 83 -14.68 -1.19 12.14
CA PRO A 83 -14.99 -1.98 13.32
C PRO A 83 -13.70 -2.53 13.95
N ASP A 84 -13.72 -2.76 15.26
CA ASP A 84 -12.61 -3.41 15.96
C ASP A 84 -12.39 -4.86 15.46
N VAL A 85 -13.50 -5.58 15.24
CA VAL A 85 -13.50 -6.94 14.69
C VAL A 85 -14.06 -6.91 13.27
N ILE A 86 -13.27 -7.38 12.30
CA ILE A 86 -13.74 -7.56 10.93
C ILE A 86 -14.51 -8.88 10.79
N SER A 87 -15.66 -8.83 10.13
CA SER A 87 -16.51 -10.01 9.91
C SER A 87 -15.99 -10.93 8.81
N ALA A 88 -15.17 -10.42 7.89
CA ALA A 88 -14.55 -11.16 6.81
C ALA A 88 -13.22 -10.52 6.40
N SER A 89 -12.24 -11.34 6.04
CA SER A 89 -10.96 -10.88 5.51
C SER A 89 -11.09 -10.62 4.01
N ILE A 90 -10.42 -9.56 3.53
CA ILE A 90 -10.24 -9.31 2.09
C ILE A 90 -8.94 -9.95 1.63
N THR A 91 -8.83 -10.34 0.37
CA THR A 91 -7.54 -10.84 -0.15
C THR A 91 -6.45 -9.77 -0.08
N HIS A 92 -5.24 -10.19 0.26
CA HIS A 92 -4.10 -9.29 0.53
C HIS A 92 -2.78 -9.86 -0.01
N GLY A 93 -2.86 -10.70 -1.05
CA GLY A 93 -1.70 -11.21 -1.77
C GLY A 93 -1.18 -10.24 -2.83
N TYR A 94 -0.03 -10.56 -3.42
CA TYR A 94 0.65 -9.74 -4.42
C TYR A 94 -0.27 -9.28 -5.57
N TRP A 95 -1.02 -10.21 -6.18
CA TRP A 95 -1.92 -9.89 -7.29
C TRP A 95 -3.09 -9.00 -6.88
N SER A 96 -3.68 -9.23 -5.69
CA SER A 96 -4.73 -8.35 -5.15
C SER A 96 -4.20 -6.92 -4.95
N GLY A 97 -2.96 -6.77 -4.49
CA GLY A 97 -2.30 -5.47 -4.37
C GLY A 97 -2.15 -4.77 -5.72
N LEU A 98 -1.65 -5.48 -6.74
CA LEU A 98 -1.51 -4.93 -8.09
C LEU A 98 -2.85 -4.51 -8.70
N PHE A 99 -3.89 -5.33 -8.55
CA PHE A 99 -5.23 -4.98 -9.03
C PHE A 99 -5.81 -3.77 -8.28
N SER A 100 -5.59 -3.68 -6.98
CA SER A 100 -6.07 -2.55 -6.17
C SER A 100 -5.41 -1.23 -6.54
N ILE A 101 -4.10 -1.25 -6.76
CA ILE A 101 -3.31 -0.08 -7.16
C ILE A 101 -3.72 0.42 -8.55
N ASP A 102 -4.12 -0.50 -9.43
CA ASP A 102 -4.57 -0.25 -10.79
C ASP A 102 -3.67 0.73 -11.57
N GLY A 103 -2.36 0.43 -11.59
CA GLY A 103 -1.37 1.27 -12.28
C GLY A 103 -1.22 2.68 -11.69
N GLY A 104 -1.62 2.88 -10.43
CA GLY A 104 -1.58 4.16 -9.72
C GLY A 104 -2.90 4.92 -9.75
N ARG A 105 -3.96 4.38 -10.35
CA ARG A 105 -5.31 4.99 -10.31
C ARG A 105 -6.00 4.83 -8.96
N MET A 106 -5.59 3.85 -8.17
CA MET A 106 -6.05 3.61 -6.80
C MET A 106 -7.57 3.39 -6.67
N ASP A 107 -8.21 2.82 -7.69
CA ASP A 107 -9.65 2.58 -7.76
C ASP A 107 -10.03 1.09 -7.90
N GLY A 108 -9.07 0.17 -7.74
CA GLY A 108 -9.30 -1.26 -7.88
C GLY A 108 -9.64 -2.00 -6.58
N PHE A 109 -9.65 -1.35 -5.42
CA PHE A 109 -9.75 -2.01 -4.11
C PHE A 109 -11.08 -2.76 -3.89
N ASN A 110 -12.12 -2.44 -4.64
CA ASN A 110 -13.42 -3.13 -4.57
C ASN A 110 -13.51 -4.36 -5.51
N THR A 111 -12.48 -4.65 -6.29
CA THR A 111 -12.50 -5.68 -7.35
C THR A 111 -11.86 -7.00 -6.91
N ILE A 112 -11.08 -6.96 -5.83
CA ILE A 112 -10.43 -8.12 -5.24
C ILE A 112 -11.45 -8.94 -4.44
N LEU A 113 -11.19 -10.23 -4.23
CA LEU A 113 -12.10 -11.08 -3.45
C LEU A 113 -12.25 -10.54 -2.01
N GLY A 114 -13.49 -10.29 -1.59
CA GLY A 114 -13.88 -9.66 -0.33
C GLY A 114 -13.93 -8.12 -0.40
N GLY A 115 -13.38 -7.52 -1.46
CA GLY A 115 -13.34 -6.07 -1.67
C GLY A 115 -14.71 -5.47 -1.96
N GLU A 116 -15.63 -6.25 -2.53
CA GLU A 116 -17.01 -5.86 -2.81
C GLU A 116 -17.81 -5.46 -1.55
N GLN A 117 -17.37 -5.93 -0.37
CA GLN A 117 -17.97 -5.60 0.92
C GLN A 117 -17.50 -4.24 1.48
N LEU A 118 -16.60 -3.58 0.76
CA LEU A 118 -16.03 -2.28 1.11
C LEU A 118 -15.37 -2.25 2.49
N GLN A 119 -14.81 -3.37 2.94
CA GLN A 119 -14.02 -3.46 4.18
C GLN A 119 -12.68 -2.73 4.05
N GLY A 120 -12.11 -2.69 2.85
CA GLY A 120 -10.95 -1.86 2.51
C GLY A 120 -11.23 -0.35 2.50
N TYR A 121 -12.49 0.06 2.56
CA TYR A 121 -12.93 1.46 2.57
C TYR A 121 -13.42 1.86 3.97
N THR A 122 -12.61 1.51 4.97
CA THR A 122 -12.87 1.83 6.36
C THR A 122 -11.62 2.39 7.03
N GLN A 123 -11.82 3.18 8.08
CA GLN A 123 -10.77 3.87 8.81
C GLN A 123 -11.17 4.04 10.28
N PHE A 124 -10.21 3.85 11.19
CA PHE A 124 -10.41 4.16 12.59
C PHE A 124 -10.42 5.67 12.82
N ASP A 125 -11.20 6.09 13.81
CA ASP A 125 -11.14 7.45 14.31
C ASP A 125 -9.98 7.60 15.30
N ARG A 126 -9.51 8.84 15.46
CA ARG A 126 -8.71 9.18 16.62
C ARG A 126 -9.57 8.96 17.87
N ALA A 127 -9.02 8.30 18.87
CA ALA A 127 -9.59 8.35 20.22
C ALA A 127 -9.46 9.76 20.80
#